data_AF-A0AAV8WYQ4-F1
#
_entry.id   AF-A0AAV8WYQ4-F1
#
_cell.length_a   1.000
_cell.length_b   1.000
_cell.length_c   1.000
_cell.angle_alpha   90.00
_cell.angle_beta   90.00
_cell.angle_gamma   90.00
#
_symmetry.space_group_name_H-M   'P 1'
#
loop_
_entity.id
_entity.type
_entity.pdbx_description
1 polymer ?
#
loop_
_entity_poly.entity_id
_entity_poly.type
_entity_poly.pdbx_seq_one_letter_code
_entity_poly.pdbx_strand_id
1 'polypeptide(L)'
;MKYLNSTLIFSMQSLQWYGTYISRNPGMTIDNANKYVGVARLRQHRIRGNSCSIPIIMRTEECNPEYSSSPEYEDFSEAWMNDTFSDKFARLDHIWDYTKALQAGTLAYEGNLCFLRYNPIK
;
A
#
# COMPACT_ATOMS: atom_id res chain seq x y z
N MET A 1 -10.38 -4.14 3.34
CA MET A 1 -10.67 -2.69 3.38
C MET A 1 -11.31 -2.17 4.67
N LYS A 2 -11.79 -3.04 5.58
CA LYS A 2 -12.54 -2.60 6.78
C LYS A 2 -11.80 -1.57 7.64
N TYR A 3 -10.53 -1.83 7.96
CA TYR A 3 -9.71 -0.97 8.84
C TYR A 3 -9.54 0.48 8.33
N LEU A 4 -9.27 0.66 7.04
CA LEU A 4 -9.09 1.99 6.46
C LEU A 4 -10.36 2.83 6.65
N ASN A 5 -11.51 2.25 6.33
CA ASN A 5 -12.79 2.94 6.37
C ASN A 5 -13.33 3.12 7.81
N SER A 6 -13.13 2.15 8.69
CA SER A 6 -13.70 2.18 10.04
C SER A 6 -12.82 2.87 11.08
N THR A 7 -11.52 2.98 10.84
CA THR A 7 -10.56 3.33 11.90
C THR A 7 -9.56 4.37 11.44
N LEU A 8 -8.80 4.10 10.38
CA LEU A 8 -7.69 4.98 10.01
C LEU A 8 -8.17 6.40 9.67
N ILE A 9 -9.17 6.51 8.78
CA ILE A 9 -9.69 7.82 8.35
C ILE A 9 -10.22 8.63 9.53
N PHE A 10 -11.04 8.01 10.38
CA PHE A 10 -11.61 8.68 11.55
C PHE A 10 -10.55 9.07 12.59
N SER A 11 -9.52 8.25 12.78
CA SER A 11 -8.42 8.60 13.69
C SER A 11 -7.59 9.78 13.19
N MET A 12 -7.43 9.90 11.86
CA MET A 12 -6.63 10.98 11.26
C MET A 12 -7.41 12.29 11.08
N GLN A 13 -8.73 12.21 10.96
CA GLN A 13 -9.62 13.34 10.70
C GLN A 13 -10.72 13.44 11.76
N SER A 14 -10.35 13.34 13.04
CA SER A 14 -11.36 13.43 14.11
C SER A 14 -11.89 14.85 14.23
N LEU A 15 -13.22 14.97 14.20
CA LEU A 15 -13.93 16.23 14.44
C LEU A 15 -14.31 16.42 15.93
N GLN A 16 -14.14 15.38 16.74
CA GLN A 16 -14.58 15.32 18.12
C GLN A 16 -13.45 14.86 19.04
N TRP A 17 -13.19 15.63 20.09
CA TRP A 17 -12.17 15.38 21.09
C TRP A 17 -12.82 15.23 22.46
N TYR A 18 -12.35 14.29 23.28
CA TYR A 18 -12.73 14.11 24.70
C TYR A 18 -14.21 14.41 25.03
N GLY A 19 -15.10 13.44 24.83
CA GLY A 19 -16.54 13.66 25.08
C GLY A 19 -17.15 14.53 23.98
N THR A 20 -17.84 15.62 24.32
CA THR A 20 -18.63 16.44 23.38
C THR A 20 -17.88 17.66 22.82
N TYR A 21 -16.57 17.78 22.98
CA TYR A 21 -15.83 18.92 22.44
C TYR A 21 -15.67 18.79 20.92
N ILE A 22 -16.39 19.63 20.19
CA ILE A 22 -16.32 19.74 18.72
C ILE A 22 -15.43 20.93 18.40
N SER A 23 -14.36 20.70 17.64
CA SER A 23 -13.56 21.80 17.08
C SER A 23 -14.17 22.22 15.75
N ARG A 24 -14.39 23.52 15.55
CA ARG A 24 -15.03 24.04 14.32
C ARG A 24 -14.09 23.99 13.11
N ASN A 25 -12.78 23.95 13.35
CA ASN A 25 -11.73 23.83 12.34
C ASN A 25 -10.48 23.17 12.98
N PRO A 26 -10.51 21.86 13.28
CA PRO A 26 -9.37 21.17 13.87
C PRO A 26 -8.18 21.12 12.89
N GLY A 27 -8.42 21.31 11.59
CA GLY A 27 -7.39 21.12 10.57
C GLY A 27 -6.88 19.67 10.62
N MET A 28 -5.57 19.49 10.68
CA MET A 28 -4.94 18.16 10.77
C MET A 28 -4.43 17.86 12.18
N THR A 29 -5.17 18.25 13.22
CA THR A 29 -4.79 17.96 14.62
C THR A 29 -5.24 16.56 15.05
N ILE A 30 -4.39 15.84 15.80
CA ILE A 30 -4.66 14.52 16.41
C ILE A 30 -5.18 14.68 17.85
N ASP A 31 -4.93 15.84 18.43
CA ASP A 31 -5.47 16.33 19.70
C ASP A 31 -5.07 17.82 19.76
N ASN A 32 -5.43 18.53 20.84
CA ASN A 32 -5.07 19.94 20.98
C ASN A 32 -3.54 20.18 21.16
N ALA A 33 -2.72 19.13 21.21
CA ALA A 33 -1.27 19.20 21.40
C ALA A 33 -0.46 18.72 20.17
N ASN A 34 -1.04 17.88 19.32
CA ASN A 34 -0.39 17.17 18.25
C ASN A 34 -1.05 17.46 16.91
N LYS A 35 -0.22 17.64 15.88
CA LYS A 35 -0.67 17.94 14.53
C LYS A 35 0.01 17.01 13.54
N TYR A 36 -0.77 16.42 12.63
CA TYR A 36 -0.24 15.76 11.45
C TYR A 36 0.39 16.79 10.52
N VAL A 37 1.52 16.41 9.93
CA VAL A 37 2.22 17.22 8.92
C VAL A 37 2.03 16.52 7.57
N GLY A 38 1.45 17.23 6.61
CA GLY A 38 1.18 16.69 5.28
C GLY A 38 -0.01 15.72 5.23
N VAL A 39 0.05 14.76 4.31
CA VAL A 39 -1.00 13.77 4.07
C VAL A 39 -0.46 12.35 4.20
N ALA A 40 -1.29 11.42 4.68
CA ALA A 40 -0.93 10.02 4.66
C ALA A 40 -0.80 9.51 3.21
N ARG A 41 0.26 8.75 2.95
CA ARG A 41 0.51 8.12 1.65
C ARG A 41 0.49 6.61 1.82
N LEU A 42 -0.43 5.95 1.14
CA LEU A 42 -0.43 4.48 1.01
C LEU A 42 0.57 4.07 -0.08
N ARG A 43 1.24 2.94 0.15
CA ARG A 43 2.18 2.34 -0.79
C ARG A 43 1.91 0.84 -0.83
N GLN A 44 2.09 0.24 -2.00
CA GLN A 44 1.85 -1.18 -2.22
C GLN A 44 3.03 -1.79 -2.96
N HIS A 45 3.45 -2.97 -2.52
CA HIS A 45 4.35 -3.84 -3.26
C HIS A 45 3.55 -4.91 -3.99
N ARG A 46 4.01 -5.32 -5.16
CA ARG A 46 3.40 -6.36 -5.99
C ARG A 46 4.42 -7.42 -6.39
N ILE A 47 3.91 -8.58 -6.75
CA ILE A 47 4.66 -9.71 -7.28
C ILE A 47 4.13 -10.06 -8.66
N ARG A 48 5.02 -10.54 -9.52
CA ARG A 48 4.63 -11.00 -10.86
C ARG A 48 3.91 -12.33 -10.72
N GLY A 49 2.65 -12.39 -11.16
CA GLY A 49 1.87 -13.63 -11.16
C GLY A 49 2.51 -14.71 -12.01
N ASN A 50 2.29 -15.98 -11.65
CA ASN A 50 2.67 -17.18 -12.39
C ASN A 50 4.17 -17.32 -12.71
N SER A 51 5.02 -16.66 -11.92
CA SER A 51 6.48 -16.72 -12.07
C SER A 51 7.14 -17.88 -11.31
N CYS A 52 6.34 -18.77 -10.73
CA CYS A 52 6.84 -19.94 -9.98
C CYS A 52 6.78 -21.23 -10.82
N SER A 53 7.62 -22.21 -10.46
CA SER A 53 7.56 -23.54 -11.06
C SER A 53 6.47 -24.38 -10.37
N ILE A 54 5.34 -24.56 -11.05
CA ILE A 54 4.25 -25.41 -10.58
C ILE A 54 4.54 -26.86 -11.00
N PRO A 55 4.59 -27.82 -10.06
CA PRO A 55 4.72 -29.23 -10.40
C PRO A 55 3.53 -29.69 -11.26
N ILE A 56 3.80 -30.46 -12.31
CA ILE A 56 2.79 -30.95 -13.28
C ILE A 56 1.60 -31.66 -12.58
N ILE A 57 1.84 -32.25 -11.41
CA ILE A 57 0.86 -32.99 -10.63
C ILE A 57 -0.19 -32.05 -10.00
N MET A 58 0.15 -30.79 -9.70
CA MET A 58 -0.71 -29.90 -8.91
C MET A 58 -1.85 -29.25 -9.71
N ARG A 59 -1.84 -29.27 -11.05
CA ARG A 59 -2.90 -28.72 -11.94
C ARG A 59 -3.53 -27.40 -11.44
N THR A 60 -2.74 -26.51 -10.86
CA THR A 60 -3.18 -25.17 -10.48
C THR A 60 -2.77 -24.18 -11.56
N GLU A 61 -3.67 -23.28 -11.94
CA GLU A 61 -3.42 -22.26 -12.98
C GLU A 61 -2.76 -21.01 -12.41
N GLU A 62 -2.79 -20.83 -11.09
CA GLU A 62 -2.24 -19.66 -10.41
C GLU A 62 -1.10 -20.04 -9.48
N CYS A 63 -0.01 -19.28 -9.56
CA CYS A 63 1.04 -19.32 -8.56
C CYS A 63 1.62 -17.93 -8.27
N ASN A 64 1.72 -17.64 -6.98
CA ASN A 64 2.24 -16.38 -6.47
C ASN A 64 3.51 -16.68 -5.66
N PRO A 65 4.71 -16.44 -6.21
CA PRO A 65 5.92 -16.69 -5.46
C PRO A 65 6.15 -15.60 -4.42
N GLU A 66 7.21 -15.77 -3.65
CA GLU A 66 7.60 -14.77 -2.65
C GLU A 66 8.06 -13.47 -3.30
N TYR A 67 7.87 -12.36 -2.58
CA TYR A 67 8.22 -11.03 -3.08
C TYR A 67 9.68 -10.91 -3.54
N SER A 68 10.61 -11.55 -2.82
CA SER A 68 12.03 -11.49 -3.15
C SER A 68 12.41 -12.17 -4.46
N SER A 69 11.65 -13.18 -4.90
CA SER A 69 11.98 -13.94 -6.10
C SER A 69 11.46 -13.32 -7.39
N SER A 70 10.33 -12.59 -7.32
CA SER A 70 9.69 -12.05 -8.52
C SER A 70 8.94 -10.75 -8.23
N PRO A 71 9.65 -9.67 -7.87
CA PRO A 71 9.03 -8.37 -7.68
C PRO A 71 8.46 -7.84 -9.01
N GLU A 72 7.29 -7.20 -8.94
CA GLU A 72 6.62 -6.61 -10.11
C GLU A 72 6.86 -5.10 -10.18
N TYR A 73 7.18 -4.63 -11.39
CA TYR A 73 7.56 -3.25 -11.69
C TYR A 73 6.80 -2.65 -12.88
N GLU A 74 5.87 -3.39 -13.46
CA GLU A 74 5.01 -2.88 -14.52
C GLU A 74 3.91 -1.96 -13.99
N ASP A 75 3.46 -1.07 -14.89
CA ASP A 75 2.32 -0.19 -14.71
C ASP A 75 1.01 -0.96 -14.95
N PHE A 76 -0.04 -0.56 -14.27
CA PHE A 76 -1.35 -1.20 -14.36
C PHE A 76 -2.41 -0.12 -14.53
N SER A 77 -3.65 -0.53 -14.76
CA SER A 77 -4.82 0.33 -14.74
C SER A 77 -5.89 -0.21 -13.78
N GLU A 78 -7.03 0.45 -13.77
CA GLU A 78 -8.19 0.03 -12.99
C GLU A 78 -8.55 -1.45 -13.22
N ALA A 79 -9.03 -2.12 -12.17
CA ALA A 79 -9.34 -3.55 -12.19
C ALA A 79 -8.15 -4.48 -12.51
N TRP A 80 -6.91 -4.04 -12.25
CA TRP A 80 -5.68 -4.83 -12.45
C TRP A 80 -5.42 -5.19 -13.92
N MET A 81 -5.92 -4.38 -14.84
CA MET A 81 -5.66 -4.56 -16.27
C MET A 81 -4.32 -3.92 -16.65
N ASN A 82 -3.75 -4.35 -17.78
CA ASN A 82 -2.60 -3.65 -18.34
C ASN A 82 -3.01 -2.23 -18.78
N ASP A 83 -2.06 -1.31 -18.71
CA ASP A 83 -2.21 0.15 -18.90
C ASP A 83 -2.95 0.59 -20.19
N THR A 84 -3.04 -0.28 -21.19
CA THR A 84 -3.72 0.02 -22.47
C THR A 84 -5.20 0.40 -22.36
N PHE A 85 -5.83 0.22 -21.19
CA PHE A 85 -7.26 0.48 -20.96
C PHE A 85 -7.54 1.62 -19.98
N SER A 86 -6.51 2.39 -19.59
CA SER A 86 -6.69 3.55 -18.71
C SER A 86 -7.55 4.64 -19.38
N ASP A 87 -8.49 5.24 -18.62
CA ASP A 87 -9.12 6.48 -19.04
C ASP A 87 -8.15 7.62 -18.77
N LYS A 88 -7.54 8.17 -19.82
CA LYS A 88 -6.62 9.32 -19.76
C LYS A 88 -7.16 10.54 -19.01
N PHE A 89 -8.48 10.61 -18.76
CA PHE A 89 -9.12 11.68 -18.00
C PHE A 89 -9.35 11.34 -16.52
N ALA A 90 -9.07 10.11 -16.10
CA ALA A 90 -9.20 9.71 -14.71
C ALA A 90 -8.16 10.45 -13.85
N ARG A 91 -8.64 11.28 -12.92
CA ARG A 91 -7.77 12.06 -12.01
C ARG A 91 -6.81 11.19 -11.18
N LEU A 92 -7.15 9.92 -10.99
CA LEU A 92 -6.41 8.98 -10.15
C LEU A 92 -5.64 7.94 -10.98
N ASP A 93 -5.49 8.12 -12.28
CA ASP A 93 -4.86 7.11 -13.14
C ASP A 93 -3.42 6.80 -12.71
N HIS A 94 -2.64 7.85 -12.44
CA HIS A 94 -1.25 7.80 -11.98
C HIS A 94 -1.02 7.04 -10.66
N ILE A 95 -2.06 6.63 -9.92
CA ILE A 95 -1.88 5.82 -8.71
C ILE A 95 -1.46 4.38 -9.04
N TRP A 96 -1.69 3.95 -10.28
CA TRP A 96 -1.40 2.59 -10.74
C TRP A 96 0.00 2.44 -11.35
N ASP A 97 0.61 3.57 -11.71
CA ASP A 97 1.98 3.68 -12.21
C ASP A 97 3.00 3.20 -11.16
N TYR A 98 3.91 2.35 -11.59
CA TYR A 98 5.03 1.94 -10.78
C TYR A 98 6.01 3.11 -10.59
N THR A 99 6.21 3.49 -9.33
CA THR A 99 7.20 4.51 -8.97
C THR A 99 8.44 3.87 -8.34
N LYS A 100 9.62 4.14 -8.91
CA LYS A 100 10.91 3.71 -8.34
C LYS A 100 11.17 4.37 -6.98
N ALA A 101 11.85 3.65 -6.09
CA ALA A 101 12.14 4.11 -4.72
C ALA A 101 12.83 5.50 -4.66
N LEU A 102 13.80 5.75 -5.54
CA LEU A 102 14.51 7.04 -5.62
C LEU A 102 13.55 8.19 -5.94
N GLN A 103 12.66 8.00 -6.92
CA GLN A 103 11.67 8.98 -7.32
C GLN A 103 10.58 9.17 -6.26
N ALA A 104 10.21 8.09 -5.56
CA ALA A 104 9.27 8.15 -4.46
C ALA A 104 9.85 8.80 -3.19
N GLY A 105 11.16 9.03 -3.13
CA GLY A 105 11.88 9.55 -1.96
C GLY A 105 11.90 8.55 -0.80
N THR A 106 12.07 7.26 -1.09
CA THR A 106 11.94 6.18 -0.10
C THR A 106 13.17 5.32 -0.02
N LEU A 107 13.42 4.78 1.19
CA LEU A 107 14.44 3.78 1.45
C LEU A 107 13.81 2.41 1.68
N ALA A 108 14.62 1.35 1.62
CA ALA A 108 14.19 0.00 1.97
C ALA A 108 13.71 -0.05 3.43
N TYR A 109 12.64 -0.79 3.67
CA TYR A 109 12.10 -1.05 4.99
C TYR A 109 12.26 -2.54 5.31
N GLU A 110 12.88 -2.84 6.45
CA GLU A 110 13.04 -4.21 6.92
C GLU A 110 11.85 -4.62 7.78
N GLY A 111 11.00 -5.46 7.22
CA GLY A 111 9.88 -6.08 7.93
C GLY A 111 10.24 -7.44 8.52
N ASN A 112 9.43 -7.87 9.50
CA ASN A 112 9.63 -9.12 10.23
C ASN A 112 9.81 -10.37 9.33
N LEU A 113 9.07 -10.46 8.21
CA LEU A 113 9.10 -11.61 7.32
C LEU A 113 10.39 -11.73 6.49
N CYS A 114 11.03 -10.60 6.14
CA CYS A 114 12.32 -10.62 5.44
C CYS A 114 13.49 -10.81 6.42
N PHE A 115 13.38 -10.30 7.64
CA PHE A 115 14.46 -10.37 8.65
C PHE A 115 14.72 -11.81 9.13
N LEU A 116 13.68 -12.60 9.35
CA LEU A 116 13.79 -13.99 9.84
C LEU A 116 14.54 -14.94 8.89
N ARG A 117 14.73 -14.56 7.62
CA ARG A 117 15.54 -15.34 6.66
C ARG A 117 17.03 -15.05 6.72
N TYR A 118 17.42 -13.84 7.09
CA TYR A 118 18.84 -13.47 7.18
C TYR A 118 19.48 -13.91 8.49
N ASN A 119 18.69 -14.06 9.56
CA ASN A 119 19.12 -14.66 10.82
C ASN A 119 18.13 -15.76 11.23
N PRO A 120 18.24 -16.98 10.69
CA PRO A 120 17.51 -18.11 11.25
C PRO A 120 17.98 -18.29 12.69
N ILE A 121 17.07 -18.12 13.65
CA ILE A 121 17.31 -18.53 15.04
C ILE A 121 17.63 -20.02 14.98
N LYS A 122 18.87 -20.38 15.32
CA LYS A 122 19.31 -21.77 15.47
C LYS A 122 18.67 -22.41 16.68
#